data_AF-A0A368S5W5-F1
#
_entry.id   AF-A0A368S5W5-F1
#
_cell.length_a   1.000
_cell.length_b   1.000
_cell.length_c   1.000
_cell.angle_alpha   90.00
_cell.angle_beta   90.00
_cell.angle_gamma   90.00
#
_symmetry.space_group_name_H-M   'P 1'
#
loop_
_entity.id
_entity.type
_entity.pdbx_description
1 polymer ?
#
loop_
_entity_poly.entity_id
_entity_poly.type
_entity_poly.pdbx_seq_one_letter_code
_entity_poly.pdbx_strand_id
1 'polypeptide(L)'
;MAVALVPAQACFPRIFSFGDSLTDTGNYRFVFVNDTRETALRPPYGQTFFHRATGRFSNGRLIIDFIADALGLPFVRPYWKGKKAKDFALGANFAVGGAMALSPDFFRERGVPMGDRVHLDLEMKWFRDLLQLLCPGGFPELCLLNRLLGSNERMPLLGWGNRGNDYNIHLLTGVPFEKIRSFPPSVVAKISSTITVRIHFPMKDRDGRPGVEWERIKILLNKGIRPISQKSPNTPLFYNCQIHIAK
;
A
#
# COMPACT_ATOMS: atom_id res chain seq x y z
N MET A 1 5.49 -37.85 -16.88
CA MET A 1 5.52 -37.51 -15.45
C MET A 1 5.23 -36.03 -15.31
N ALA A 2 4.16 -35.66 -14.62
CA ALA A 2 3.83 -34.26 -14.36
C ALA A 2 4.73 -33.74 -13.23
N VAL A 3 5.43 -32.63 -13.47
CA VAL A 3 6.13 -31.91 -12.42
C VAL A 3 5.08 -31.23 -11.56
N ALA A 4 4.86 -31.74 -10.35
CA ALA A 4 4.04 -31.05 -9.36
C ALA A 4 4.78 -29.76 -8.95
N LEU A 5 4.21 -28.61 -9.31
CA LEU A 5 4.61 -27.33 -8.73
C LEU A 5 4.27 -27.40 -7.23
N VAL A 6 5.29 -27.60 -6.39
CA VAL A 6 5.16 -27.35 -4.95
C VAL A 6 4.82 -25.87 -4.83
N PRO A 7 3.65 -25.49 -4.26
CA PRO A 7 3.38 -24.08 -4.03
C PRO A 7 4.47 -23.57 -3.10
N ALA A 8 5.23 -22.59 -3.55
CA ALA A 8 6.11 -21.85 -2.65
C ALA A 8 5.21 -21.39 -1.50
N GLN A 9 5.49 -21.85 -0.27
CA GLN A 9 4.83 -21.35 0.93
C GLN A 9 4.82 -19.83 0.81
N ALA A 10 3.62 -19.22 0.68
CA ALA A 10 3.50 -17.81 0.34
C ALA A 10 4.16 -17.00 1.47
N CYS A 11 5.39 -16.56 1.24
CA CYS A 11 6.17 -15.74 2.18
C CYS A 11 5.43 -14.47 2.61
N PHE A 12 4.44 -14.07 1.82
CA PHE A 12 3.62 -12.90 1.97
C PHE A 12 2.14 -13.31 1.81
N PRO A 13 1.42 -13.59 2.90
CA PRO A 13 0.05 -14.13 2.85
C PRO A 13 -1.03 -13.06 2.65
N ARG A 14 -0.64 -11.78 2.63
CA ARG A 14 -1.56 -10.63 2.60
C ARG A 14 -0.90 -9.40 1.97
N ILE A 15 -1.68 -8.50 1.38
CA ILE A 15 -1.18 -7.22 0.85
C ILE A 15 -1.97 -6.06 1.46
N PHE A 16 -1.28 -5.13 2.12
CA PHE A 16 -1.85 -3.82 2.45
C PHE A 16 -1.18 -2.76 1.59
N SER A 17 -1.96 -1.97 0.87
CA SER A 17 -1.42 -1.02 -0.10
C SER A 17 -2.08 0.34 -0.03
N PHE A 18 -1.27 1.37 -0.26
CA PHE A 18 -1.61 2.80 -0.16
C PHE A 18 -1.10 3.48 -1.42
N GLY A 19 -1.73 4.56 -1.83
CA GLY A 19 -1.32 5.25 -3.04
C GLY A 19 -2.43 6.02 -3.72
N ASP A 20 -2.38 6.02 -5.04
CA ASP A 20 -3.25 6.82 -5.88
C ASP A 20 -3.86 5.99 -7.00
N SER A 21 -4.13 6.61 -8.15
CA SER A 21 -4.71 5.95 -9.32
C SER A 21 -3.91 4.75 -9.82
N LEU A 22 -2.59 4.69 -9.56
CA LEU A 22 -1.73 3.59 -10.02
C LEU A 22 -1.95 2.29 -9.27
N THR A 23 -2.50 2.35 -8.06
CA THR A 23 -2.80 1.16 -7.25
C THR A 23 -4.22 1.11 -6.74
N ASP A 24 -5.06 2.11 -7.00
CA ASP A 24 -6.47 2.11 -6.62
C ASP A 24 -7.24 0.96 -7.31
N THR A 25 -7.57 -0.05 -6.52
CA THR A 25 -8.28 -1.26 -6.97
C THR A 25 -9.79 -1.08 -7.14
N GLY A 26 -10.30 0.13 -6.94
CA GLY A 26 -11.70 0.51 -7.12
C GLY A 26 -12.33 1.30 -5.95
N ASN A 27 -11.53 1.81 -5.01
CA ASN A 27 -12.01 2.73 -3.97
C ASN A 27 -12.55 4.03 -4.56
N TYR A 28 -11.99 4.54 -5.68
CA TYR A 28 -12.48 5.75 -6.35
C TYR A 28 -14.00 5.73 -6.54
N ARG A 29 -14.56 4.58 -6.95
CA ARG A 29 -16.00 4.40 -7.14
C ARG A 29 -16.81 4.67 -5.87
N PHE A 30 -16.27 4.36 -4.71
CA PHE A 30 -16.95 4.52 -3.41
C PHE A 30 -16.72 5.89 -2.77
N VAL A 31 -15.66 6.58 -3.15
CA VAL A 31 -15.40 7.96 -2.70
C VAL A 31 -16.17 8.97 -3.55
N PHE A 32 -16.30 8.70 -4.85
CA PHE A 32 -16.92 9.59 -5.84
C PHE A 32 -18.22 9.01 -6.43
N VAL A 33 -19.01 8.30 -5.60
CA VAL A 33 -20.20 7.48 -6.00
C VAL A 33 -21.21 8.25 -6.84
N ASN A 34 -21.30 9.57 -6.66
CA ASN A 34 -22.40 10.38 -7.19
C ASN A 34 -22.16 10.98 -8.58
N ASP A 35 -21.04 10.68 -9.24
CA ASP A 35 -20.80 11.20 -10.58
C ASP A 35 -20.35 10.10 -11.57
N THR A 36 -21.29 9.64 -12.38
CA THR A 36 -21.02 8.66 -13.46
C THR A 36 -20.19 9.25 -14.61
N ARG A 37 -19.97 10.57 -14.64
CA ARG A 37 -19.08 11.25 -15.60
C ARG A 37 -17.60 11.06 -15.23
N GLU A 38 -17.34 10.62 -14.01
CA GLU A 38 -16.00 10.35 -13.52
C GLU A 38 -15.24 9.38 -14.41
N THR A 39 -14.00 9.76 -14.68
CA THR A 39 -13.18 9.14 -15.72
C THR A 39 -13.00 7.64 -15.51
N ALA A 40 -12.69 7.20 -14.28
CA ALA A 40 -12.49 5.78 -13.97
C ALA A 40 -13.78 4.94 -13.88
N LEU A 41 -14.97 5.56 -14.03
CA LEU A 41 -16.28 4.90 -13.95
C LEU A 41 -16.91 4.66 -15.32
N ARG A 42 -16.21 4.97 -16.42
CA ARG A 42 -16.68 4.81 -17.80
C ARG A 42 -15.59 4.25 -18.72
N PRO A 43 -15.94 3.73 -19.92
CA PRO A 43 -14.96 3.34 -20.93
C PRO A 43 -13.97 4.50 -21.24
N PRO A 44 -12.69 4.20 -21.52
CA PRO A 44 -12.13 2.86 -21.78
C PRO A 44 -11.74 2.07 -20.52
N TYR A 45 -12.02 2.54 -19.30
CA TYR A 45 -11.54 1.89 -18.09
C TYR A 45 -12.20 0.52 -17.86
N GLY A 46 -11.37 -0.48 -17.57
CA GLY A 46 -11.74 -1.87 -17.35
C GLY A 46 -12.23 -2.65 -18.58
N GLN A 47 -12.17 -2.11 -19.80
CA GLN A 47 -12.73 -2.75 -21.00
C GLN A 47 -11.98 -4.03 -21.43
N THR A 48 -10.64 -4.08 -21.31
CA THR A 48 -9.85 -5.21 -21.82
C THR A 48 -9.84 -6.43 -20.91
N PHE A 49 -9.87 -6.25 -19.59
CA PHE A 49 -9.73 -7.35 -18.63
C PHE A 49 -10.98 -7.61 -17.79
N PHE A 50 -11.62 -6.55 -17.28
CA PHE A 50 -12.80 -6.69 -16.41
C PHE A 50 -14.13 -6.59 -17.17
N HIS A 51 -14.06 -6.21 -18.46
CA HIS A 51 -15.18 -5.95 -19.36
C HIS A 51 -16.23 -4.98 -18.81
N ARG A 52 -15.86 -4.15 -17.84
CA ARG A 52 -16.65 -3.07 -17.26
C ARG A 52 -15.77 -2.12 -16.46
N ALA A 53 -16.21 -0.87 -16.30
CA ALA A 53 -15.53 0.08 -15.44
C ALA A 53 -15.61 -0.34 -13.96
N THR A 54 -14.44 -0.48 -13.32
CA THR A 54 -14.32 -0.93 -11.93
C THR A 54 -14.02 0.20 -10.95
N GLY A 55 -13.77 1.42 -11.43
CA GLY A 55 -13.19 2.51 -10.63
C GLY A 55 -11.66 2.51 -10.61
N ARG A 56 -11.02 1.62 -11.38
CA ARG A 56 -9.57 1.57 -11.59
C ARG A 56 -9.17 2.50 -12.72
N PHE A 57 -8.07 3.22 -12.57
CA PHE A 57 -7.49 4.05 -13.63
C PHE A 57 -6.64 3.22 -14.63
N SER A 58 -7.14 2.05 -15.02
CA SER A 58 -6.57 1.21 -16.07
C SER A 58 -7.68 0.60 -16.95
N ASN A 59 -7.36 0.30 -18.20
CA ASN A 59 -8.23 -0.48 -19.09
C ASN A 59 -8.33 -1.96 -18.63
N GLY A 60 -7.46 -2.39 -17.72
CA GLY A 60 -7.52 -3.72 -17.13
C GLY A 60 -6.87 -3.77 -15.76
N ARG A 61 -5.89 -4.67 -15.62
CA ARG A 61 -5.13 -4.86 -14.38
C ARG A 61 -4.22 -3.66 -14.06
N LEU A 62 -3.92 -3.52 -12.77
CA LEU A 62 -2.93 -2.59 -12.20
C LEU A 62 -1.68 -3.36 -11.78
N ILE A 63 -0.57 -2.66 -11.54
CA ILE A 63 0.69 -3.29 -11.09
C ILE A 63 0.49 -4.17 -9.85
N ILE A 64 -0.37 -3.76 -8.92
CA ILE A 64 -0.70 -4.50 -7.71
C ILE A 64 -1.38 -5.85 -7.99
N ASP A 65 -2.12 -5.98 -9.10
CA ASP A 65 -2.74 -7.25 -9.46
C ASP A 65 -1.68 -8.26 -9.92
N PHE A 66 -0.66 -7.82 -10.66
CA PHE A 66 0.47 -8.67 -11.05
C PHE A 66 1.32 -9.08 -9.84
N ILE A 67 1.48 -8.17 -8.87
CA ILE A 67 2.15 -8.49 -7.60
C ILE A 67 1.35 -9.51 -6.80
N ALA A 68 0.04 -9.37 -6.70
CA ALA A 68 -0.82 -10.34 -6.03
C ALA A 68 -0.74 -11.72 -6.71
N ASP A 69 -0.81 -11.76 -8.04
CA ASP A 69 -0.68 -12.97 -8.85
C ASP A 69 0.68 -13.67 -8.62
N ALA A 70 1.77 -12.90 -8.65
CA ALA A 70 3.12 -13.40 -8.36
C ALA A 70 3.29 -13.93 -6.92
N LEU A 71 2.47 -13.46 -5.98
CA LEU A 71 2.43 -13.93 -4.60
C LEU A 71 1.42 -15.07 -4.37
N GLY A 72 0.69 -15.51 -5.41
CA GLY A 72 -0.38 -16.50 -5.27
C GLY A 72 -1.60 -16.00 -4.51
N LEU A 73 -1.80 -14.68 -4.45
CA LEU A 73 -2.91 -14.02 -3.77
C LEU A 73 -3.99 -13.57 -4.76
N PRO A 74 -5.27 -13.55 -4.36
CA PRO A 74 -6.32 -12.95 -5.18
C PRO A 74 -6.14 -11.42 -5.28
N PHE A 75 -6.88 -10.79 -6.19
CA PHE A 75 -6.87 -9.34 -6.31
C PHE A 75 -7.19 -8.65 -4.98
N VAL A 76 -6.35 -7.70 -4.62
CA VAL A 76 -6.45 -6.95 -3.37
C VAL A 76 -7.78 -6.19 -3.34
N ARG A 77 -8.53 -6.35 -2.26
CA ARG A 77 -9.86 -5.75 -2.12
C ARG A 77 -9.74 -4.25 -1.83
N PRO A 78 -10.52 -3.39 -2.51
CA PRO A 78 -10.63 -1.99 -2.11
C PRO A 78 -11.29 -1.88 -0.73
N TYR A 79 -10.70 -1.11 0.18
CA TYR A 79 -11.14 -0.90 1.56
C TYR A 79 -12.65 -0.64 1.66
N TRP A 80 -13.17 0.27 0.82
CA TRP A 80 -14.58 0.67 0.87
C TRP A 80 -15.59 -0.41 0.43
N LYS A 81 -15.11 -1.48 -0.21
CA LYS A 81 -15.94 -2.62 -0.63
C LYS A 81 -16.09 -3.69 0.46
N GLY A 82 -15.22 -3.73 1.46
CA GLY A 82 -15.33 -4.66 2.58
C GLY A 82 -16.16 -4.10 3.73
N LYS A 83 -16.76 -4.97 4.54
CA LYS A 83 -17.60 -4.60 5.69
C LYS A 83 -17.25 -5.36 6.97
N LYS A 84 -16.64 -6.54 6.85
CA LYS A 84 -16.35 -7.44 7.98
C LYS A 84 -14.88 -7.85 7.96
N ALA A 85 -14.32 -8.22 9.11
CA ALA A 85 -12.94 -8.67 9.25
C ALA A 85 -12.52 -9.73 8.21
N LYS A 86 -13.41 -10.71 7.93
CA LYS A 86 -13.16 -11.77 6.95
C LYS A 86 -12.93 -11.26 5.52
N ASP A 87 -13.47 -10.10 5.16
CA ASP A 87 -13.31 -9.52 3.82
C ASP A 87 -11.88 -9.07 3.55
N PHE A 88 -11.11 -8.86 4.62
CA PHE A 88 -9.75 -8.32 4.63
C PHE A 88 -8.71 -9.32 5.14
N ALA A 89 -9.06 -10.61 5.22
CA ALA A 89 -8.15 -11.66 5.70
C ALA A 89 -6.84 -11.74 4.88
N LEU A 90 -6.92 -11.42 3.59
CA LEU A 90 -5.80 -11.41 2.63
C LEU A 90 -5.27 -9.99 2.36
N GLY A 91 -5.69 -9.02 3.18
CA GLY A 91 -5.27 -7.63 3.08
C GLY A 91 -6.31 -6.70 2.46
N ALA A 92 -5.90 -5.44 2.23
CA ALA A 92 -6.77 -4.35 1.79
C ALA A 92 -5.99 -3.28 1.03
N ASN A 93 -6.64 -2.66 0.06
CA ASN A 93 -6.14 -1.53 -0.70
C ASN A 93 -6.83 -0.25 -0.24
N PHE A 94 -6.06 0.73 0.21
CA PHE A 94 -6.50 2.04 0.69
C PHE A 94 -6.30 3.17 -0.33
N ALA A 95 -5.58 2.88 -1.42
CA ALA A 95 -5.31 3.81 -2.51
C ALA A 95 -6.60 4.36 -3.12
N VAL A 96 -6.60 5.65 -3.44
CA VAL A 96 -7.70 6.33 -4.14
C VAL A 96 -7.16 7.18 -5.28
N GLY A 97 -7.75 7.08 -6.47
CA GLY A 97 -7.40 7.92 -7.61
C GLY A 97 -7.29 9.41 -7.26
N GLY A 98 -6.15 10.01 -7.61
CA GLY A 98 -5.88 11.43 -7.35
C GLY A 98 -5.44 11.74 -5.90
N ALA A 99 -5.23 10.74 -5.05
CA ALA A 99 -4.76 10.95 -3.69
C ALA A 99 -3.37 11.58 -3.63
N MET A 100 -3.16 12.38 -2.59
CA MET A 100 -1.92 13.14 -2.33
C MET A 100 -1.17 12.61 -1.11
N ALA A 101 0.09 13.01 -0.96
CA ALA A 101 0.84 12.85 0.28
C ALA A 101 0.28 13.79 1.35
N LEU A 102 0.20 15.07 1.00
CA LEU A 102 -0.16 16.15 1.91
C LEU A 102 -1.67 16.35 1.97
N SER A 103 -2.15 16.86 3.10
CA SER A 103 -3.56 17.22 3.24
C SER A 103 -3.89 18.45 2.38
N PRO A 104 -5.15 18.63 1.96
CA PRO A 104 -5.62 19.88 1.35
C PRO A 104 -5.27 21.13 2.18
N ASP A 105 -5.27 21.02 3.50
CA ASP A 105 -4.94 22.12 4.42
C ASP A 105 -3.53 22.66 4.21
N PHE A 106 -2.53 21.79 3.99
CA PHE A 106 -1.16 22.21 3.72
C PHE A 106 -1.08 23.21 2.56
N PHE A 107 -1.87 22.97 1.50
CA PHE A 107 -1.93 23.81 0.31
C PHE A 107 -2.73 25.10 0.57
N ARG A 108 -3.89 24.98 1.24
CA ARG A 108 -4.73 26.14 1.60
C ARG A 108 -4.00 27.14 2.48
N GLU A 109 -3.28 26.66 3.50
CA GLU A 109 -2.44 27.48 4.39
C GLU A 109 -1.33 28.23 3.63
N ARG A 110 -0.91 27.72 2.48
CA ARG A 110 0.08 28.36 1.60
C ARG A 110 -0.57 29.21 0.52
N GLY A 111 -1.88 29.48 0.60
CA GLY A 111 -2.62 30.25 -0.38
C GLY A 111 -2.70 29.56 -1.75
N VAL A 112 -2.82 28.23 -1.75
CA VAL A 112 -3.09 27.43 -2.95
C VAL A 112 -4.48 26.82 -2.82
N PRO A 113 -5.45 27.21 -3.66
CA PRO A 113 -6.78 26.63 -3.63
C PRO A 113 -6.73 25.12 -3.85
N MET A 114 -7.29 24.37 -2.91
CA MET A 114 -7.39 22.91 -2.98
C MET A 114 -8.70 22.47 -2.34
N GLY A 115 -9.48 21.67 -3.06
CA GLY A 115 -10.70 21.05 -2.53
C GLY A 115 -10.38 19.82 -1.68
N ASP A 116 -11.37 19.35 -0.93
CA ASP A 116 -11.22 18.14 -0.12
C ASP A 116 -10.91 16.94 -1.01
N ARG A 117 -9.83 16.23 -0.66
CA ARG A 117 -9.33 15.07 -1.39
C ARG A 117 -8.75 14.05 -0.43
N VAL A 118 -8.75 12.80 -0.87
CA VAL A 118 -8.05 11.73 -0.18
C VAL A 118 -6.56 12.05 -0.17
N HIS A 119 -5.95 11.83 0.99
CA HIS A 119 -4.54 12.07 1.24
C HIS A 119 -4.02 11.02 2.22
N LEU A 120 -2.69 10.90 2.33
CA LEU A 120 -2.05 9.80 3.06
C LEU A 120 -2.55 9.66 4.51
N ASP A 121 -2.78 10.76 5.23
CA ASP A 121 -3.27 10.68 6.61
C ASP A 121 -4.64 10.01 6.70
N LEU A 122 -5.51 10.22 5.70
CA LEU A 122 -6.82 9.58 5.61
C LEU A 122 -6.69 8.09 5.23
N GLU A 123 -5.81 7.75 4.29
CA GLU A 123 -5.52 6.34 3.98
C GLU A 123 -5.00 5.60 5.22
N MET A 124 -4.12 6.23 6.00
CA MET A 124 -3.60 5.69 7.25
C MET A 124 -4.66 5.61 8.34
N LYS A 125 -5.61 6.54 8.36
CA LYS A 125 -6.77 6.45 9.27
C LYS A 125 -7.59 5.20 8.93
N TRP A 126 -7.93 4.97 7.66
CA TRP A 126 -8.65 3.77 7.24
C TRP A 126 -7.90 2.49 7.57
N PHE A 127 -6.58 2.49 7.44
CA PHE A 127 -5.76 1.37 7.90
C PHE A 127 -5.93 1.14 9.40
N ARG A 128 -5.82 2.17 10.25
CA ARG A 128 -6.06 2.05 11.69
C ARG A 128 -7.47 1.56 12.03
N ASP A 129 -8.48 2.08 11.33
CA ASP A 129 -9.87 1.64 11.49
C ASP A 129 -10.02 0.13 11.15
N LEU A 130 -9.37 -0.32 10.06
CA LEU A 130 -9.33 -1.74 9.70
C LEU A 130 -8.63 -2.59 10.77
N LEU A 131 -7.52 -2.10 11.34
CA LEU A 131 -6.83 -2.82 12.39
C LEU A 131 -7.72 -3.03 13.62
N GLN A 132 -8.49 -2.02 14.02
CA GLN A 132 -9.48 -2.16 15.10
C GLN A 132 -10.55 -3.20 14.77
N LEU A 133 -11.00 -3.28 13.51
CA LEU A 133 -11.95 -4.28 13.05
C LEU A 133 -11.36 -5.72 13.08
N LEU A 134 -10.10 -5.87 12.70
CA LEU A 134 -9.41 -7.17 12.69
C LEU A 134 -9.01 -7.63 14.10
N CYS A 135 -8.84 -6.68 15.01
CA CYS A 135 -8.31 -6.88 16.35
C CYS A 135 -9.13 -6.11 17.40
N PRO A 136 -10.36 -6.56 17.70
CA PRO A 136 -11.18 -5.95 18.73
C PRO A 136 -10.60 -6.25 20.13
N GLY A 137 -10.22 -5.21 20.86
CA GLY A 137 -9.55 -5.28 22.17
C GLY A 137 -8.29 -4.42 22.16
N GLY A 138 -8.14 -3.53 23.14
CA GLY A 138 -7.26 -2.34 23.16
C GLY A 138 -5.74 -2.51 22.98
N PHE A 139 -5.27 -3.63 22.40
CA PHE A 139 -3.89 -3.85 21.97
C PHE A 139 -3.83 -4.24 20.46
N PRO A 140 -4.24 -3.36 19.53
CA PRO A 140 -4.20 -3.62 18.10
C PRO A 140 -2.82 -4.08 17.61
N GLU A 141 -1.74 -3.55 18.19
CA GLU A 141 -0.36 -3.83 17.82
C GLU A 141 0.06 -5.27 18.13
N LEU A 142 -0.34 -5.80 19.30
CA LEU A 142 -0.03 -7.17 19.71
C LEU A 142 -0.84 -8.18 18.89
N CYS A 143 -2.09 -7.83 18.56
CA CYS A 143 -2.92 -8.63 17.68
C CYS A 143 -2.43 -8.58 16.22
N LEU A 144 -1.95 -7.44 15.73
CA LEU A 144 -1.31 -7.32 14.42
C LEU A 144 -0.07 -8.21 14.37
N LEU A 145 0.74 -8.24 15.44
CA LEU A 145 1.89 -9.13 15.53
C LEU A 145 1.52 -10.61 15.57
N ASN A 146 0.53 -11.01 16.39
CA ASN A 146 0.18 -12.42 16.57
C ASN A 146 -0.71 -12.99 15.46
N ARG A 147 -1.60 -12.17 14.88
CA ARG A 147 -2.61 -12.59 13.90
C ARG A 147 -2.24 -12.23 12.47
N LEU A 148 -1.49 -11.15 12.27
CA LEU A 148 -1.09 -10.64 10.94
C LEU A 148 0.42 -10.74 10.68
N LEU A 149 1.26 -11.06 11.66
CA LEU A 149 2.71 -11.28 11.50
C LEU A 149 3.18 -12.59 12.17
N GLY A 150 2.25 -13.36 12.73
CA GLY A 150 2.54 -14.53 13.56
C GLY A 150 2.78 -15.77 12.70
N SER A 151 3.99 -15.91 12.15
CA SER A 151 4.70 -17.17 11.82
C SER A 151 5.63 -16.97 10.62
N ASN A 152 6.83 -16.42 10.78
CA ASN A 152 7.84 -16.30 9.70
C ASN A 152 7.37 -15.57 8.41
N GLU A 153 6.16 -15.02 8.40
CA GLU A 153 5.49 -14.39 7.27
C GLU A 153 5.83 -12.90 7.23
N ARG A 154 6.38 -12.46 6.09
CA ARG A 154 6.67 -11.04 5.85
C ARG A 154 5.37 -10.41 5.34
N MET A 155 5.07 -9.19 5.78
CA MET A 155 3.93 -8.42 5.25
C MET A 155 4.47 -7.42 4.21
N PRO A 156 4.12 -7.54 2.92
CA PRO A 156 4.41 -6.49 1.97
C PRO A 156 3.37 -5.40 2.20
N LEU A 157 3.77 -4.39 2.97
CA LEU A 157 3.17 -3.07 2.85
C LEU A 157 3.64 -2.51 1.50
N LEU A 158 2.80 -2.63 0.49
CA LEU A 158 3.09 -2.10 -0.83
C LEU A 158 2.57 -0.65 -0.90
N GLY A 159 3.38 0.29 -0.39
CA GLY A 159 3.17 1.71 -0.61
C GLY A 159 3.62 2.10 -2.01
N TRP A 160 2.81 1.80 -3.02
CA TRP A 160 3.03 2.27 -4.38
C TRP A 160 1.85 3.11 -4.82
N GLY A 161 2.14 4.34 -5.22
CA GLY A 161 1.21 5.32 -5.75
C GLY A 161 2.04 6.56 -5.86
N ASN A 162 2.44 6.89 -7.08
CA ASN A 162 3.28 8.03 -7.34
C ASN A 162 2.57 9.27 -6.77
N ARG A 163 3.04 9.83 -5.65
CA ARG A 163 2.42 11.01 -5.04
C ARG A 163 2.70 12.29 -5.83
N GLY A 164 2.81 12.15 -7.15
CA GLY A 164 2.93 13.24 -8.11
C GLY A 164 1.71 14.14 -8.14
N ASN A 165 0.57 13.73 -7.56
CA ASN A 165 -0.63 14.57 -7.46
C ASN A 165 -0.39 15.83 -6.62
N ASP A 166 0.52 15.80 -5.64
CA ASP A 166 0.99 16.97 -4.88
C ASP A 166 1.70 18.03 -5.77
N TYR A 167 2.00 17.71 -7.03
CA TYR A 167 2.59 18.63 -8.01
C TYR A 167 1.69 18.81 -9.23
N ASN A 168 1.24 17.71 -9.83
CA ASN A 168 0.53 17.68 -11.10
C ASN A 168 -0.79 18.47 -11.05
N ILE A 169 -1.55 18.33 -9.96
CA ILE A 169 -2.82 19.06 -9.81
C ILE A 169 -2.55 20.57 -9.89
N HIS A 170 -1.51 21.03 -9.20
CA HIS A 170 -1.15 22.44 -9.14
C HIS A 170 -0.55 22.96 -10.45
N LEU A 171 0.27 22.15 -11.12
CA LEU A 171 0.80 22.47 -12.45
C LEU A 171 -0.35 22.67 -13.45
N LEU A 172 -1.35 21.77 -13.43
CA LEU A 172 -2.49 21.82 -14.34
C LEU A 172 -3.49 22.94 -14.00
N THR A 173 -3.54 23.41 -12.75
CA THR A 173 -4.41 24.51 -12.33
C THR A 173 -3.72 25.88 -12.36
N GLY A 174 -2.50 25.97 -12.90
CA GLY A 174 -1.81 27.23 -13.13
C GLY A 174 -1.12 27.83 -11.90
N VAL A 175 -0.84 27.03 -10.87
CA VAL A 175 -0.04 27.47 -9.73
C VAL A 175 1.41 27.71 -10.21
N PRO A 176 2.05 28.84 -9.84
CA PRO A 176 3.42 29.14 -10.26
C PRO A 176 4.41 28.04 -9.88
N PHE A 177 5.32 27.71 -10.79
CA PHE A 177 6.29 26.62 -10.61
C PHE A 177 7.18 26.83 -9.39
N GLU A 178 7.56 28.08 -9.10
CA GLU A 178 8.36 28.48 -7.94
C GLU A 178 7.69 28.06 -6.62
N LYS A 179 6.36 28.16 -6.57
CA LYS A 179 5.58 27.75 -5.42
C LYS A 179 5.55 26.23 -5.29
N ILE A 180 5.35 25.52 -6.39
CA ILE A 180 5.31 24.04 -6.43
C ILE A 180 6.68 23.45 -6.04
N ARG A 181 7.78 24.12 -6.44
CA ARG A 181 9.16 23.73 -6.09
C ARG A 181 9.43 23.75 -4.58
N SER A 182 8.58 24.40 -3.78
CA SER A 182 8.69 24.41 -2.31
C SER A 182 8.09 23.17 -1.62
N PHE A 183 7.25 22.38 -2.31
CA PHE A 183 6.54 21.24 -1.71
C PHE A 183 7.37 19.96 -1.48
N PRO A 184 8.38 19.61 -2.31
CA PRO A 184 9.09 18.34 -2.19
C PRO A 184 9.62 17.98 -0.79
N PRO A 185 10.22 18.90 -0.01
CA PRO A 185 10.66 18.57 1.36
C PRO A 185 9.52 18.09 2.25
N SER A 186 8.34 18.73 2.18
CA SER A 186 7.17 18.35 2.97
C SER A 186 6.56 17.04 2.49
N VAL A 187 6.50 16.80 1.18
CA VAL A 187 6.04 15.54 0.60
C VAL A 187 6.92 14.38 1.06
N VAL A 188 8.25 14.53 0.93
CA VAL A 188 9.22 13.52 1.36
C VAL A 188 9.12 13.29 2.87
N ALA A 189 9.02 14.34 3.68
CA ALA A 189 8.87 14.22 5.13
C ALA A 189 7.58 13.48 5.51
N LYS A 190 6.46 13.76 4.85
CA LYS A 190 5.16 13.11 5.10
C LYS A 190 5.18 11.63 4.74
N ILE A 191 5.74 11.29 3.57
CA ILE A 191 5.91 9.90 3.14
C ILE A 191 6.83 9.17 4.12
N SER A 192 7.97 9.78 4.45
CA SER A 192 8.96 9.20 5.35
C SER A 192 8.42 8.98 6.75
N SER A 193 7.65 9.92 7.31
CA SER A 193 7.07 9.77 8.65
C SER A 193 6.00 8.70 8.70
N THR A 194 5.26 8.49 7.61
CA THR A 194 4.24 7.44 7.52
C THR A 194 4.88 6.06 7.34
N ILE A 195 5.95 5.97 6.55
CA ILE A 195 6.82 4.79 6.46
C ILE A 195 7.46 4.49 7.81
N THR A 196 7.89 5.53 8.52
CA THR A 196 8.49 5.48 9.85
C THR A 196 7.43 5.59 10.95
N VAL A 197 6.17 5.21 10.68
CA VAL A 197 5.27 4.79 11.76
C VAL A 197 5.92 3.54 12.36
N ARG A 198 6.86 3.82 13.26
CA ARG A 198 7.32 2.97 14.33
C ARG A 198 6.05 2.52 14.97
N ILE A 199 5.61 1.32 14.64
CA ILE A 199 4.88 0.56 15.62
C ILE A 199 5.89 0.45 16.76
N HIS A 200 5.74 1.32 17.76
CA HIS A 200 6.59 1.31 18.94
C HIS A 200 6.26 0.00 19.63
N PHE A 201 7.02 -1.04 19.32
CA PHE A 201 6.91 -2.33 19.96
C PHE A 201 7.84 -2.28 21.18
N PRO A 202 7.36 -2.07 22.41
CA PRO A 202 8.13 -2.43 23.58
C PRO A 202 8.14 -3.97 23.65
N MET A 203 8.94 -4.62 22.81
CA MET A 203 9.31 -6.01 23.06
C MET A 203 10.37 -5.97 24.15
N LYS A 204 9.95 -6.30 25.37
CA LYS A 204 10.89 -6.74 26.38
C LYS A 204 11.35 -8.14 25.99
N ASP A 205 12.66 -8.40 26.08
CA ASP A 205 13.17 -9.76 25.97
C ASP A 205 12.63 -10.65 27.10
N ARG A 206 12.96 -11.95 27.10
CA ARG A 206 12.54 -12.90 28.16
C ARG A 206 12.96 -12.46 29.57
N ASP A 207 13.88 -11.49 29.68
CA ASP A 207 14.42 -10.97 30.93
C ASP A 207 13.89 -9.57 31.29
N GLY A 208 12.92 -9.04 30.54
CA GLY A 208 12.30 -7.75 30.85
C GLY A 208 13.07 -6.51 30.37
N ARG A 209 14.15 -6.67 29.58
CA ARG A 209 14.96 -5.55 29.06
C ARG A 209 14.44 -5.05 27.72
N PRO A 210 14.51 -3.74 27.40
CA PRO A 210 14.09 -3.22 26.09
C PRO A 210 14.91 -3.88 24.96
N GLY A 211 14.27 -4.76 24.18
CA GLY A 211 14.90 -5.44 23.05
C GLY A 211 14.96 -4.52 21.84
N VAL A 212 16.18 -4.19 21.41
CA VAL A 212 16.42 -3.42 20.19
C VAL A 212 16.65 -4.41 19.04
N GLU A 213 15.59 -4.84 18.35
CA GLU A 213 15.71 -5.66 17.13
C GLU A 213 15.08 -4.93 15.92
N TRP A 214 15.93 -4.43 15.02
CA TRP A 214 15.64 -3.41 14.00
C TRP A 214 15.17 -3.90 12.60
N GLU A 215 14.75 -5.15 12.38
CA GLU A 215 14.68 -5.71 11.00
C GLU A 215 13.31 -6.24 10.50
N ARG A 216 12.17 -5.90 11.13
CA ARG A 216 10.91 -6.63 10.85
C ARG A 216 9.84 -5.96 9.98
N ILE A 217 10.07 -4.75 9.47
CA ILE A 217 9.23 -4.15 8.42
C ILE A 217 10.11 -3.80 7.23
N LYS A 218 10.30 -4.74 6.30
CA LYS A 218 10.91 -4.45 5.01
C LYS A 218 9.85 -3.91 4.06
N ILE A 219 9.68 -2.59 4.05
CA ILE A 219 9.12 -1.92 2.88
C ILE A 219 10.20 -2.07 1.79
N LEU A 220 9.83 -2.55 0.60
CA LEU A 220 10.74 -2.69 -0.54
C LEU A 220 11.13 -1.30 -1.06
N LEU A 221 11.93 -0.58 -0.25
CA LEU A 221 12.55 0.67 -0.59
C LEU A 221 13.94 0.33 -1.12
N ASN A 222 14.08 0.43 -2.43
CA ASN A 222 15.32 0.89 -3.04
C ASN A 222 16.58 0.00 -2.89
N LYS A 223 16.45 -1.32 -3.02
CA LYS A 223 17.61 -2.15 -3.41
C LYS A 223 17.48 -2.50 -4.87
N GLY A 224 18.22 -1.77 -5.71
CA GLY A 224 18.36 -2.05 -7.13
C GLY A 224 18.65 -3.52 -7.38
N ILE A 225 18.12 -4.02 -8.49
CA ILE A 225 18.34 -5.36 -9.01
C ILE A 225 19.86 -5.58 -9.07
N ARG A 226 20.40 -6.38 -8.14
CA ARG A 226 21.76 -6.92 -8.28
C ARG A 226 21.67 -8.44 -8.26
N PRO A 227 22.24 -9.13 -9.25
CA PRO A 227 22.50 -10.55 -9.14
C PRO A 227 23.65 -10.72 -8.14
N ILE A 228 23.50 -11.58 -7.13
CA ILE A 228 24.64 -11.97 -6.29
C ILE A 228 24.91 -13.45 -6.50
N SER A 229 26.09 -13.69 -7.05
CA SER A 229 26.79 -14.97 -7.12
C SER A 229 27.34 -15.38 -5.76
N GLN A 230 27.40 -16.70 -5.57
CA GLN A 230 28.16 -17.47 -4.57
C GLN A 230 27.54 -17.66 -3.16
N LYS A 231 27.29 -18.94 -2.87
CA LYS A 231 26.86 -19.53 -1.60
C LYS A 231 28.04 -19.65 -0.63
N SER A 232 27.84 -19.28 0.64
CA SER A 232 28.69 -19.76 1.75
C SER A 232 28.05 -21.00 2.40
N PRO A 233 28.81 -22.03 2.81
CA PRO A 233 28.24 -23.34 3.19
C PRO A 233 27.62 -23.41 4.60
N ASN A 234 27.85 -22.43 5.49
CA ASN A 234 27.54 -22.56 6.92
C ASN A 234 26.55 -21.51 7.46
N THR A 235 25.64 -21.01 6.64
CA THR A 235 24.54 -20.15 7.11
C THR A 235 23.28 -21.00 7.34
N PRO A 236 22.60 -20.93 8.50
CA PRO A 236 21.32 -21.62 8.69
C PRO A 236 20.36 -21.24 7.55
N LEU A 237 19.54 -22.18 7.09
CA LEU A 237 18.61 -22.04 5.96
C LEU A 237 17.65 -20.85 6.16
N PHE A 238 18.12 -19.65 5.80
CA PHE A 238 17.27 -18.49 5.62
C PHE A 238 16.56 -18.68 4.28
N TYR A 239 15.28 -19.05 4.33
CA TYR A 239 14.43 -19.06 3.14
C TYR A 239 14.40 -17.64 2.55
N ASN A 240 15.08 -17.46 1.42
CA ASN A 240 15.16 -16.19 0.70
C ASN A 240 13.81 -15.93 0.00
N CYS A 241 12.88 -15.28 0.69
CA CYS A 241 11.68 -14.74 0.05
C CYS A 241 12.06 -13.62 -0.92
N GLN A 242 12.12 -13.93 -2.21
CA GLN A 242 12.35 -13.00 -3.32
C GLN A 242 11.14 -13.01 -4.25
N ILE A 243 10.68 -11.83 -4.66
CA ILE A 243 9.61 -11.68 -5.67
C ILE A 243 10.27 -11.88 -7.03
N HIS A 244 9.95 -12.97 -7.72
CA HIS A 244 10.36 -13.19 -9.10
C HIS A 244 9.22 -12.75 -10.03
N ILE A 245 9.37 -11.60 -10.68
CA ILE A 245 8.47 -11.19 -11.75
C ILE A 245 8.99 -11.84 -13.03
N ALA A 246 8.31 -12.89 -13.51
CA ALA A 246 8.62 -13.52 -14.78
C ALA A 246 8.37 -12.50 -15.93
N LYS A 247 9.31 -12.45 -16.88
CA LYS A 247 9.19 -11.62 -18.10
C LYS A 247 8.18 -12.22 -19.07
#